data_AF-A0A7S1WRM8-F1
#
_entry.id   AF-A0A7S1WRM8-F1
#
_cell.length_a   1.000
_cell.length_b   1.000
_cell.length_c   1.000
_cell.angle_alpha   90.00
_cell.angle_beta   90.00
_cell.angle_gamma   90.00
#
_symmetry.space_group_name_H-M   'P 1'
#
loop_
_entity.id
_entity.type
_entity.pdbx_description
1 polymer ?
#
loop_
_entity_poly.entity_id
_entity_poly.type
_entity_poly.pdbx_seq_one_letter_code
_entity_poly.pdbx_strand_id
1 'polypeptide(L)'
;REAEDAAKIKEIAPALEAKVSSAEDEVEKVAILAEPVLMDASEDLRSMQLHAIGEVEREIKVANGILSLAKLEHQRRSRDAEAFAPRARKAAEWVLGKFSTRLEAVTAKLAEHKTIRLDHELALKAECEFGIMTERLAGVEVECERATNAVEPLTATLNADPEELQADQVREAEETLRTAQALVSPAASLLATRLTGLKGTVRGKLLDLQARLGVTQQTLENTKKTVEECRARLVAGPLLKQAMERVATVP
;
A
#
# COMPACT_ATOMS: atom_id res chain seq x y z
N ARG A 1 -49.46 -22.86 17.21
CA ARG A 1 -48.31 -21.97 17.49
C ARG A 1 -47.06 -22.33 16.69
N GLU A 2 -46.34 -23.43 16.95
CA GLU A 2 -45.11 -23.76 16.18
C GLU A 2 -45.32 -23.80 14.65
N ALA A 3 -46.37 -24.49 14.18
CA ALA A 3 -46.68 -24.57 12.75
C ALA A 3 -47.12 -23.21 12.14
N GLU A 4 -47.82 -22.38 12.93
CA GLU A 4 -48.28 -21.05 12.51
C GLU A 4 -47.10 -20.07 12.40
N ASP A 5 -46.22 -20.06 13.40
CA ASP A 5 -45.02 -19.23 13.39
C ASP A 5 -44.04 -19.67 12.28
N ALA A 6 -43.94 -20.98 12.02
CA ALA A 6 -43.18 -21.50 10.88
C ALA A 6 -43.76 -21.09 9.51
N ALA A 7 -45.09 -21.01 9.39
CA ALA A 7 -45.74 -20.53 8.17
C ALA A 7 -45.47 -19.04 7.92
N LYS A 8 -45.49 -18.21 8.97
CA LYS A 8 -45.17 -16.77 8.89
C LYS A 8 -43.77 -16.51 8.34
N ILE A 9 -42.77 -17.33 8.72
CA ILE A 9 -41.40 -17.19 8.19
C ILE A 9 -41.37 -17.43 6.67
N LYS A 10 -42.09 -18.45 6.19
CA LYS A 10 -42.17 -18.76 4.76
C LYS A 10 -42.86 -17.66 3.96
N GLU A 11 -43.80 -16.95 4.57
CA GLU A 11 -44.50 -15.82 3.96
C GLU A 11 -43.66 -14.54 3.93
N ILE A 12 -42.87 -14.29 4.98
CA ILE A 12 -42.05 -13.07 5.11
C ILE A 12 -40.77 -13.14 4.26
N ALA A 13 -40.18 -14.34 4.11
CA ALA A 13 -38.90 -14.50 3.42
C ALA A 13 -38.88 -13.96 1.97
N PRO A 14 -39.89 -14.18 1.11
CA PRO A 14 -39.91 -13.64 -0.25
C PRO A 14 -39.92 -12.10 -0.31
N ALA A 15 -40.66 -11.46 0.61
CA ALA A 15 -40.71 -10.00 0.66
C ALA A 15 -39.38 -9.39 1.11
N LEU A 16 -38.68 -10.04 2.03
CA LEU A 16 -37.34 -9.63 2.45
C LEU A 16 -36.30 -9.90 1.36
N GLU A 17 -36.39 -11.05 0.68
CA GLU A 17 -35.54 -11.39 -0.47
C GLU A 17 -35.61 -10.29 -1.54
N ALA A 18 -36.82 -9.89 -1.96
CA ALA A 18 -36.99 -8.84 -2.96
C ALA A 18 -36.32 -7.51 -2.56
N LYS A 19 -36.37 -7.13 -1.27
CA LYS A 19 -35.69 -5.92 -0.77
C LYS A 19 -34.18 -6.07 -0.74
N VAL A 20 -33.66 -7.23 -0.34
CA VAL A 20 -32.22 -7.48 -0.30
C VAL A 20 -31.65 -7.53 -1.72
N SER A 21 -32.32 -8.23 -2.65
CA SER A 21 -31.94 -8.24 -4.07
C SER A 21 -31.98 -6.84 -4.69
N SER A 22 -33.01 -6.04 -4.41
CA SER A 22 -33.03 -4.66 -4.88
C SER A 22 -31.86 -3.84 -4.32
N ALA A 23 -31.45 -4.04 -3.06
CA ALA A 23 -30.28 -3.38 -2.51
C ALA A 23 -28.97 -3.87 -3.17
N GLU A 24 -28.87 -5.15 -3.48
CA GLU A 24 -27.74 -5.75 -4.22
C GLU A 24 -27.62 -5.14 -5.61
N ASP A 25 -28.71 -5.06 -6.37
CA ASP A 25 -28.74 -4.53 -7.74
C ASP A 25 -28.29 -3.06 -7.80
N GLU A 26 -28.77 -2.21 -6.88
CA GLU A 26 -28.39 -0.81 -6.86
C GLU A 26 -26.93 -0.60 -6.47
N VAL A 27 -26.39 -1.42 -5.56
CA VAL A 27 -24.97 -1.39 -5.24
C VAL A 27 -24.11 -1.93 -6.39
N GLU A 28 -24.61 -2.88 -7.18
CA GLU A 28 -23.94 -3.33 -8.41
C GLU A 28 -23.87 -2.21 -9.44
N LYS A 29 -24.96 -1.43 -9.63
CA LYS A 29 -24.96 -0.26 -10.51
C LYS A 29 -23.91 0.77 -10.09
N VAL A 30 -23.77 1.03 -8.79
CA VAL A 30 -22.70 1.90 -8.27
C VAL A 30 -21.33 1.39 -8.71
N ALA A 31 -21.08 0.09 -8.58
CA ALA A 31 -19.79 -0.50 -8.96
C ALA A 31 -19.51 -0.36 -10.46
N ILE A 32 -20.50 -0.64 -11.31
CA ILE A 32 -20.39 -0.51 -12.78
C ILE A 32 -20.10 0.96 -13.16
N LEU A 33 -20.85 1.91 -12.59
CA LEU A 33 -20.64 3.34 -12.84
C LEU A 33 -19.28 3.85 -12.34
N ALA A 34 -18.69 3.17 -11.36
CA ALA A 34 -17.38 3.52 -10.81
C ALA A 34 -16.21 3.05 -11.70
N GLU A 35 -16.40 2.06 -12.57
CA GLU A 35 -15.32 1.49 -13.40
C GLU A 35 -14.52 2.55 -14.18
N PRO A 36 -15.14 3.52 -14.88
CA PRO A 36 -14.39 4.53 -15.64
C PRO A 36 -13.52 5.45 -14.77
N VAL A 37 -13.90 5.62 -13.50
CA VAL A 37 -13.16 6.44 -12.52
C VAL A 37 -11.97 5.68 -11.94
N LEU A 38 -12.05 4.35 -11.91
CA LEU A 38 -10.98 3.46 -11.44
C LEU A 38 -9.89 3.22 -12.50
N MET A 39 -10.14 3.59 -13.75
CA MET A 39 -9.12 3.62 -14.81
C MET A 39 -8.04 4.68 -14.53
N ASP A 40 -6.88 4.54 -15.17
CA ASP A 40 -5.76 5.47 -15.01
C ASP A 40 -6.21 6.93 -15.12
N ALA A 41 -5.92 7.70 -14.09
CA ALA A 41 -6.23 9.11 -14.06
C ALA A 41 -5.33 9.81 -15.08
N SER A 42 -5.94 10.34 -16.15
CA SER A 42 -5.26 11.14 -17.17
C SER A 42 -5.98 12.46 -17.35
N GLU A 43 -5.24 13.51 -17.74
CA GLU A 43 -5.85 14.81 -17.98
C GLU A 43 -6.89 14.77 -19.11
N ASP A 44 -6.66 13.94 -20.13
CA ASP A 44 -7.56 13.76 -21.26
C ASP A 44 -8.91 13.14 -20.86
N LEU A 45 -8.91 12.26 -19.85
CA LEU A 45 -10.11 11.60 -19.34
C LEU A 45 -10.78 12.37 -18.20
N ARG A 46 -10.16 13.45 -17.71
CA ARG A 46 -10.60 14.18 -16.51
C ARG A 46 -12.06 14.63 -16.59
N SER A 47 -12.48 15.18 -17.73
CA SER A 47 -13.87 15.66 -17.91
C SER A 47 -14.88 14.50 -17.82
N MET A 48 -14.57 13.37 -18.46
CA MET A 48 -15.37 12.15 -18.43
C MET A 48 -15.40 11.54 -17.02
N GLN A 49 -14.25 11.45 -16.35
CA GLN A 49 -14.13 10.90 -14.99
C GLN A 49 -14.87 11.76 -13.96
N LEU A 50 -14.82 13.09 -14.07
CA LEU A 50 -15.59 13.98 -13.21
C LEU A 50 -17.11 13.84 -13.43
N HIS A 51 -17.54 13.63 -14.68
CA HIS A 51 -18.94 13.34 -14.97
C HIS A 51 -19.37 12.02 -14.32
N ALA A 52 -18.59 10.95 -14.53
CA ALA A 52 -18.82 9.63 -13.94
C ALA A 52 -18.84 9.67 -12.40
N ILE A 53 -17.94 10.42 -11.76
CA ILE A 53 -17.97 10.65 -10.30
C ILE A 53 -19.31 11.25 -9.87
N GLY A 54 -19.82 12.24 -10.60
CA GLY A 54 -21.13 12.84 -10.31
C GLY A 54 -22.29 11.84 -10.47
N GLU A 55 -22.19 10.89 -11.39
CA GLU A 55 -23.17 9.80 -11.55
C GLU A 55 -23.09 8.81 -10.39
N VAL A 56 -21.88 8.38 -10.05
CA VAL A 56 -21.62 7.46 -8.93
C VAL A 56 -22.11 8.06 -7.61
N GLU A 57 -21.81 9.33 -7.32
CA GLU A 57 -22.26 10.00 -6.10
C GLU A 57 -23.78 10.10 -5.99
N ARG A 58 -24.48 10.29 -7.12
CA ARG A 58 -25.94 10.25 -7.17
C ARG A 58 -26.44 8.84 -6.87
N GLU A 59 -25.88 7.84 -7.53
CA GLU A 59 -26.30 6.44 -7.37
C GLU A 59 -26.00 5.91 -5.96
N ILE A 60 -24.88 6.31 -5.35
CA ILE A 60 -24.55 5.99 -3.95
C ILE A 60 -25.66 6.46 -3.01
N LYS A 61 -26.28 7.62 -3.25
CA LYS A 61 -27.39 8.12 -2.41
C LYS A 61 -28.63 7.23 -2.57
N VAL A 62 -28.94 6.81 -3.80
CA VAL A 62 -30.07 5.92 -4.10
C VAL A 62 -29.84 4.55 -3.46
N ALA A 63 -28.69 3.93 -3.72
CA ALA A 63 -28.30 2.64 -3.16
C ALA A 63 -28.29 2.65 -1.62
N ASN A 64 -27.75 3.70 -0.97
CA ASN A 64 -27.80 3.83 0.49
C ASN A 64 -29.24 3.91 1.01
N GLY A 65 -30.13 4.61 0.31
CA GLY A 65 -31.55 4.70 0.68
C GLY A 65 -32.22 3.33 0.67
N ILE A 66 -32.06 2.58 -0.43
CA ILE A 66 -32.65 1.25 -0.60
C ILE A 66 -32.06 0.24 0.38
N LEU A 67 -30.72 0.24 0.54
CA LEU A 67 -30.03 -0.61 1.52
C LEU A 67 -30.50 -0.33 2.96
N SER A 68 -30.70 0.94 3.31
CA SER A 68 -31.19 1.33 4.65
C SER A 68 -32.61 0.81 4.91
N LEU A 69 -33.49 0.87 3.89
CA LEU A 69 -34.84 0.31 3.98
C LEU A 69 -34.83 -1.22 4.11
N ALA A 70 -33.94 -1.91 3.40
CA ALA A 70 -33.77 -3.36 3.50
C ALA A 70 -33.27 -3.78 4.90
N LYS A 71 -32.29 -3.05 5.46
CA LYS A 71 -31.80 -3.27 6.83
C LYS A 71 -32.87 -3.03 7.89
N LEU A 72 -33.64 -1.95 7.76
CA LEU A 72 -34.74 -1.66 8.69
C LEU A 72 -35.80 -2.76 8.66
N GLU A 73 -36.16 -3.24 7.46
CA GLU A 73 -37.08 -4.37 7.31
C GLU A 73 -36.52 -5.64 7.98
N HIS A 74 -35.26 -6.00 7.70
CA HIS A 74 -34.59 -7.14 8.31
C HIS A 74 -34.60 -7.06 9.84
N GLN A 75 -34.27 -5.89 10.40
CA GLN A 75 -34.27 -5.66 11.84
C GLN A 75 -35.69 -5.76 12.44
N ARG A 76 -36.72 -5.31 11.71
CA ARG A 76 -38.12 -5.50 12.13
C ARG A 76 -38.47 -6.98 12.18
N ARG A 77 -38.17 -7.75 11.14
CA ARG A 77 -38.50 -9.18 11.07
C ARG A 77 -37.71 -10.02 12.08
N SER A 78 -36.47 -9.63 12.36
CA SER A 78 -35.66 -10.26 13.41
C SER A 78 -36.29 -10.09 14.77
N ARG A 79 -36.76 -8.88 15.11
CA ARG A 79 -37.50 -8.63 16.36
C ARG A 79 -38.82 -9.40 16.43
N ASP A 80 -39.60 -9.44 15.35
CA ASP A 80 -40.85 -10.21 15.30
C ASP A 80 -40.59 -11.71 15.58
N ALA A 81 -39.47 -12.25 15.07
CA ALA A 81 -39.09 -13.65 15.26
C ALA A 81 -38.70 -14.01 16.71
N GLU A 82 -38.29 -13.04 17.53
CA GLU A 82 -38.00 -13.25 18.95
C GLU A 82 -39.23 -13.69 19.74
N ALA A 83 -40.45 -13.41 19.25
CA ALA A 83 -41.70 -13.82 19.89
C ALA A 83 -42.16 -15.25 19.49
N PHE A 84 -41.49 -15.87 18.50
CA PHE A 84 -41.86 -17.19 18.00
C PHE A 84 -41.59 -18.30 19.00
N ALA A 85 -42.31 -19.40 18.85
CA ALA A 85 -42.05 -20.64 19.57
C ALA A 85 -40.64 -21.21 19.26
N PRO A 86 -40.03 -22.00 20.15
CA PRO A 86 -38.59 -22.31 20.10
C PRO A 86 -38.09 -22.92 18.80
N ARG A 87 -38.85 -23.85 18.17
CA ARG A 87 -38.40 -24.47 16.91
C ARG A 87 -38.54 -23.51 15.74
N ALA A 88 -39.68 -22.81 15.64
CA ALA A 88 -39.90 -21.78 14.64
C ALA A 88 -38.88 -20.63 14.74
N ARG A 89 -38.52 -20.21 15.97
CA ARG A 89 -37.49 -19.19 16.20
C ARG A 89 -36.13 -19.58 15.62
N LYS A 90 -35.66 -20.81 15.89
CA LYS A 90 -34.39 -21.30 15.33
C LYS A 90 -34.41 -21.33 13.79
N ALA A 91 -35.54 -21.70 13.20
CA ALA A 91 -35.70 -21.63 11.75
C ALA A 91 -35.67 -20.19 11.23
N ALA A 92 -36.30 -19.25 11.94
CA ALA A 92 -36.28 -17.83 11.59
C ALA A 92 -34.87 -17.25 11.69
N GLU A 93 -34.15 -17.52 12.78
CA GLU A 93 -32.76 -17.10 12.99
C GLU A 93 -31.85 -17.58 11.86
N TRP A 94 -32.01 -18.84 11.42
CA TRP A 94 -31.24 -19.37 10.30
C TRP A 94 -31.55 -18.66 8.98
N VAL A 95 -32.82 -18.44 8.65
CA VAL A 95 -33.22 -17.74 7.41
C VAL A 95 -32.78 -16.27 7.44
N LEU A 96 -33.07 -15.56 8.53
CA LEU A 96 -32.73 -14.14 8.71
C LEU A 96 -31.23 -13.91 8.83
N GLY A 97 -30.47 -14.87 9.36
CA GLY A 97 -29.02 -14.83 9.40
C GLY A 97 -28.40 -14.71 8.00
N LYS A 98 -28.92 -15.46 7.01
CA LYS A 98 -28.45 -15.36 5.61
C LYS A 98 -28.62 -13.96 5.03
N PHE A 99 -29.76 -13.32 5.32
CA PHE A 99 -30.02 -11.95 4.88
C PHE A 99 -29.11 -10.93 5.58
N SER A 100 -28.77 -11.14 6.87
CA SER A 100 -27.80 -10.29 7.58
C SER A 100 -26.45 -10.32 6.89
N THR A 101 -25.93 -11.51 6.60
CA THR A 101 -24.63 -11.68 5.93
C THR A 101 -24.61 -11.01 4.55
N ARG A 102 -25.69 -11.15 3.77
CA ARG A 102 -25.81 -10.48 2.46
C ARG A 102 -25.84 -8.95 2.62
N LEU A 103 -26.66 -8.43 3.53
CA LEU A 103 -26.74 -6.99 3.79
C LEU A 103 -25.41 -6.41 4.28
N GLU A 104 -24.65 -7.15 5.07
CA GLU A 104 -23.30 -6.78 5.50
C GLU A 104 -22.33 -6.73 4.31
N ALA A 105 -22.34 -7.75 3.44
CA ALA A 105 -21.51 -7.77 2.23
C ALA A 105 -21.83 -6.61 1.29
N VAL A 106 -23.11 -6.34 1.05
CA VAL A 106 -23.58 -5.20 0.23
C VAL A 106 -23.19 -3.86 0.85
N THR A 107 -23.23 -3.76 2.19
CA THR A 107 -22.78 -2.56 2.92
C THR A 107 -21.28 -2.32 2.72
N ALA A 108 -20.48 -3.38 2.81
CA ALA A 108 -19.04 -3.30 2.60
C ALA A 108 -18.73 -2.86 1.16
N LYS A 109 -19.37 -3.50 0.16
CA LYS A 109 -19.21 -3.13 -1.25
C LYS A 109 -19.58 -1.66 -1.51
N LEU A 110 -20.71 -1.18 -1.00
CA LEU A 110 -21.10 0.23 -1.15
C LEU A 110 -20.12 1.19 -0.44
N ALA A 111 -19.51 0.77 0.67
CA ALA A 111 -18.57 1.61 1.42
C ALA A 111 -17.28 1.89 0.63
N GLU A 112 -16.83 0.97 -0.22
CA GLU A 112 -15.64 1.13 -1.07
C GLU A 112 -15.73 2.33 -2.01
N HIS A 113 -16.94 2.67 -2.44
CA HIS A 113 -17.19 3.75 -3.41
C HIS A 113 -17.54 5.10 -2.77
N LYS A 114 -17.73 5.17 -1.44
CA LYS A 114 -18.14 6.42 -0.76
C LYS A 114 -17.10 7.54 -0.85
N THR A 115 -15.83 7.17 -1.03
CA THR A 115 -14.71 8.10 -1.11
C THR A 115 -14.23 8.32 -2.55
N ILE A 116 -15.00 7.91 -3.57
CA ILE A 116 -14.53 7.86 -4.95
C ILE A 116 -13.97 9.19 -5.48
N ARG A 117 -14.59 10.33 -5.13
CA ARG A 117 -14.09 11.67 -5.49
C ARG A 117 -12.74 11.96 -4.84
N LEU A 118 -12.65 11.72 -3.53
CA LEU A 118 -11.42 11.94 -2.77
C LEU A 118 -10.30 11.03 -3.30
N ASP A 119 -10.60 9.76 -3.56
CA ASP A 119 -9.66 8.77 -4.09
C ASP A 119 -9.16 9.21 -5.48
N HIS A 120 -10.05 9.71 -6.35
CA HIS A 120 -9.68 10.25 -7.67
C HIS A 120 -8.80 11.51 -7.59
N GLU A 121 -9.14 12.46 -6.71
CA GLU A 121 -8.33 13.67 -6.50
C GLU A 121 -6.93 13.34 -5.96
N LEU A 122 -6.83 12.37 -5.04
CA LEU A 122 -5.56 11.87 -4.56
C LEU A 122 -4.76 11.18 -5.67
N ALA A 123 -5.42 10.39 -6.53
CA ALA A 123 -4.78 9.75 -7.68
C ALA A 123 -4.23 10.75 -8.69
N LEU A 124 -5.00 11.79 -9.06
CA LEU A 124 -4.54 12.85 -9.95
C LEU A 124 -3.33 13.59 -9.39
N LYS A 125 -3.38 13.94 -8.09
CA LYS A 125 -2.26 14.60 -7.43
C LYS A 125 -1.02 13.71 -7.42
N ALA A 126 -1.18 12.42 -7.12
CA ALA A 126 -0.09 11.46 -7.10
C ALA A 126 0.50 11.23 -8.51
N GLU A 127 -0.31 11.21 -9.58
CA GLU A 127 0.19 11.14 -10.96
C GLU A 127 1.02 12.37 -11.35
N CYS A 128 0.57 13.58 -10.98
CA CYS A 128 1.36 14.80 -11.22
C CYS A 128 2.70 14.75 -10.48
N GLU A 129 2.69 14.28 -9.23
CA GLU A 129 3.91 14.14 -8.42
C GLU A 129 4.79 12.95 -8.84
N PHE A 130 4.25 11.95 -9.56
CA PHE A 130 4.95 10.75 -9.97
C PHE A 130 6.16 11.05 -10.87
N GLY A 131 6.00 11.95 -11.85
CA GLY A 131 7.10 12.38 -12.71
C GLY A 131 8.24 13.01 -11.92
N ILE A 132 7.90 13.93 -11.01
CA ILE A 132 8.87 14.61 -10.13
C ILE A 132 9.59 13.59 -9.23
N MET A 133 8.87 12.62 -8.67
CA MET A 133 9.46 11.59 -7.83
C MET A 133 10.37 10.65 -8.63
N THR A 134 10.02 10.34 -9.87
CA THR A 134 10.83 9.53 -10.77
C THR A 134 12.16 10.22 -11.09
N GLU A 135 12.12 11.49 -11.47
CA GLU A 135 13.33 12.30 -11.73
C GLU A 135 14.19 12.43 -10.48
N ARG A 136 13.57 12.71 -9.33
CA ARG A 136 14.28 12.79 -8.06
C ARG A 136 14.95 11.47 -7.71
N LEU A 137 14.26 10.34 -7.87
CA LEU A 137 14.82 9.02 -7.60
C LEU A 137 15.99 8.72 -8.52
N ALA A 138 15.91 9.06 -9.81
CA ALA A 138 17.02 8.92 -10.74
C ALA A 138 18.25 9.72 -10.27
N GLY A 139 18.07 10.95 -9.76
CA GLY A 139 19.15 11.72 -9.15
C GLY A 139 19.77 11.03 -7.92
N VAL A 140 18.94 10.42 -7.06
CA VAL A 140 19.43 9.64 -5.91
C VAL A 140 20.21 8.40 -6.37
N GLU A 141 19.71 7.69 -7.38
CA GLU A 141 20.35 6.51 -7.96
C GLU A 141 21.74 6.86 -8.51
N VAL A 142 21.88 7.95 -9.28
CA VAL A 142 23.16 8.43 -9.81
C VAL A 142 24.17 8.73 -8.69
N GLU A 143 23.73 9.36 -7.60
CA GLU A 143 24.60 9.67 -6.47
C GLU A 143 25.04 8.40 -5.72
N CYS A 144 24.18 7.39 -5.63
CA CYS A 144 24.50 6.09 -5.05
C CYS A 144 25.44 5.26 -5.95
N GLU A 145 25.26 5.33 -7.26
CA GLU A 145 26.19 4.75 -8.24
C GLU A 145 27.56 5.42 -8.14
N ARG A 146 27.63 6.75 -8.01
CA ARG A 146 28.90 7.46 -7.79
C ARG A 146 29.60 6.98 -6.52
N ALA A 147 28.87 6.81 -5.42
CA ALA A 147 29.42 6.26 -4.18
C ALA A 147 29.93 4.81 -4.36
N THR A 148 29.23 4.00 -5.13
CA THR A 148 29.64 2.61 -5.42
C THR A 148 30.91 2.57 -6.27
N ASN A 149 30.99 3.40 -7.31
CA ASN A 149 32.16 3.50 -8.18
C ASN A 149 33.39 4.04 -7.44
N ALA A 150 33.22 4.94 -6.46
CA ALA A 150 34.31 5.41 -5.61
C ALA A 150 34.90 4.29 -4.72
N VAL A 151 34.12 3.25 -4.43
CA VAL A 151 34.51 2.12 -3.56
C VAL A 151 35.03 0.93 -4.35
N GLU A 152 34.71 0.82 -5.63
CA GLU A 152 35.22 -0.23 -6.51
C GLU A 152 36.76 -0.37 -6.49
N PRO A 153 37.58 0.69 -6.66
CA PRO A 153 39.03 0.56 -6.59
C PRO A 153 39.51 0.15 -5.19
N LEU A 154 38.87 0.65 -4.13
CA LEU A 154 39.19 0.28 -2.75
C LEU A 154 38.95 -1.21 -2.50
N THR A 155 37.88 -1.75 -3.07
CA THR A 155 37.53 -3.18 -2.98
C THR A 155 38.58 -4.03 -3.70
N ALA A 156 39.05 -3.60 -4.87
CA ALA A 156 40.10 -4.28 -5.61
C ALA A 156 41.42 -4.29 -4.82
N THR A 157 41.84 -3.15 -4.27
CA THR A 157 43.04 -3.04 -3.44
C THR A 157 42.92 -3.89 -2.17
N LEU A 158 41.79 -3.82 -1.47
CA LEU A 158 41.52 -4.61 -0.27
C LEU A 158 41.66 -6.12 -0.50
N ASN A 159 41.29 -6.61 -1.69
CA ASN A 159 41.38 -8.03 -2.03
C ASN A 159 42.76 -8.46 -2.55
N ALA A 160 43.47 -7.57 -3.24
CA ALA A 160 44.76 -7.87 -3.88
C ALA A 160 45.94 -7.60 -2.95
N ASP A 161 46.06 -6.37 -2.45
CA ASP A 161 47.10 -5.96 -1.51
C ASP A 161 46.55 -4.87 -0.55
N PRO A 162 46.10 -5.26 0.65
CA PRO A 162 45.59 -4.33 1.65
C PRO A 162 46.60 -3.26 2.09
N GLU A 163 47.90 -3.45 1.85
CA GLU A 163 48.94 -2.49 2.26
C GLU A 163 49.00 -1.27 1.36
N GLU A 164 48.48 -1.37 0.13
CA GLU A 164 48.42 -0.26 -0.83
C GLU A 164 47.20 0.66 -0.62
N LEU A 165 46.32 0.36 0.35
CA LEU A 165 45.19 1.22 0.68
C LEU A 165 45.66 2.63 1.08
N GLN A 166 45.09 3.65 0.44
CA GLN A 166 45.42 5.05 0.72
C GLN A 166 44.33 5.73 1.54
N ALA A 167 44.74 6.45 2.60
CA ALA A 167 43.82 7.14 3.50
C ALA A 167 42.97 8.21 2.78
N ASP A 168 43.54 8.91 1.80
CA ASP A 168 42.81 9.94 1.05
C ASP A 168 41.69 9.34 0.20
N GLN A 169 41.91 8.18 -0.44
CA GLN A 169 40.89 7.48 -1.24
C GLN A 169 39.74 6.97 -0.38
N VAL A 170 40.05 6.41 0.80
CA VAL A 170 39.01 5.96 1.75
C VAL A 170 38.18 7.14 2.26
N ARG A 171 38.82 8.28 2.56
CA ARG A 171 38.10 9.50 2.99
C ARG A 171 37.19 10.05 1.89
N GLU A 172 37.65 10.07 0.64
CA GLU A 172 36.84 10.51 -0.51
C GLU A 172 35.61 9.60 -0.72
N ALA A 173 35.80 8.28 -0.59
CA ALA A 173 34.70 7.33 -0.65
C ALA A 173 33.70 7.51 0.52
N GLU A 174 34.19 7.74 1.75
CA GLU A 174 33.33 8.07 2.91
C GLU A 174 32.48 9.32 2.67
N GLU A 175 33.06 10.38 2.09
CA GLU A 175 32.35 11.63 1.80
C GLU A 175 31.29 11.45 0.71
N THR A 176 31.63 10.71 -0.35
CA THR A 176 30.70 10.39 -1.43
C THR A 176 29.53 9.55 -0.93
N LEU A 177 29.81 8.52 -0.12
CA LEU A 177 28.82 7.68 0.54
C LEU A 177 27.88 8.48 1.44
N ARG A 178 28.43 9.38 2.26
CA ARG A 178 27.65 10.24 3.16
C ARG A 178 26.69 11.14 2.39
N THR A 179 27.13 11.69 1.26
CA THR A 179 26.32 12.52 0.38
C THR A 179 25.15 11.72 -0.21
N ALA A 180 25.41 10.53 -0.71
CA ALA A 180 24.37 9.64 -1.23
C ALA A 180 23.35 9.24 -0.15
N GLN A 181 23.82 8.85 1.05
CA GLN A 181 22.94 8.46 2.17
C GLN A 181 22.01 9.59 2.62
N ALA A 182 22.49 10.84 2.59
CA ALA A 182 21.70 12.01 2.95
C ALA A 182 20.50 12.25 2.01
N LEU A 183 20.56 11.75 0.77
CA LEU A 183 19.50 11.90 -0.22
C LEU A 183 18.45 10.78 -0.16
N VAL A 184 18.89 9.58 0.21
CA VAL A 184 18.07 8.36 0.24
C VAL A 184 16.97 8.41 1.30
N SER A 185 17.28 8.84 2.53
CA SER A 185 16.30 8.88 3.62
C SER A 185 15.12 9.85 3.34
N PRO A 186 15.36 11.09 2.87
CA PRO A 186 14.29 11.98 2.45
C PRO A 186 13.44 11.42 1.30
N ALA A 187 14.04 10.74 0.32
CA ALA A 187 13.32 10.14 -0.78
C ALA A 187 12.39 9.01 -0.29
N ALA A 188 12.87 8.17 0.62
CA ALA A 188 12.08 7.07 1.19
C ALA A 188 10.89 7.59 2.01
N SER A 189 11.10 8.61 2.84
CA SER A 189 10.04 9.24 3.62
C SER A 189 8.98 9.89 2.73
N LEU A 190 9.40 10.55 1.64
CA LEU A 190 8.47 11.16 0.69
C LEU A 190 7.58 10.09 0.03
N LEU A 191 8.18 9.02 -0.49
CA LEU A 191 7.44 7.91 -1.12
C LEU A 191 6.45 7.26 -0.15
N ALA A 192 6.88 6.96 1.08
CA ALA A 192 6.01 6.38 2.11
C ALA A 192 4.82 7.29 2.44
N THR A 193 5.05 8.61 2.54
CA THR A 193 3.99 9.58 2.79
C THR A 193 2.97 9.61 1.66
N ARG A 194 3.42 9.50 0.40
CA ARG A 194 2.53 9.52 -0.78
C ARG A 194 1.77 8.22 -1.00
N LEU A 195 2.29 7.10 -0.54
CA LEU A 195 1.60 5.81 -0.57
C LEU A 195 0.45 5.70 0.44
N THR A 196 0.36 6.61 1.41
CA THR A 196 -0.67 6.55 2.45
C THR A 196 -2.04 6.92 1.87
N GLY A 197 -3.01 6.02 1.96
CA GLY A 197 -4.38 6.24 1.47
C GLY A 197 -4.58 6.15 -0.04
N LEU A 198 -3.50 6.08 -0.83
CA LEU A 198 -3.58 5.93 -2.28
C LEU A 198 -4.00 4.50 -2.66
N LYS A 199 -4.90 4.39 -3.64
CA LYS A 199 -5.43 3.13 -4.19
C LYS A 199 -5.16 3.06 -5.71
N GLY A 200 -5.43 1.90 -6.31
CA GLY A 200 -5.39 1.72 -7.76
C GLY A 200 -3.98 1.69 -8.36
N THR A 201 -3.90 2.00 -9.65
CA THR A 201 -2.69 1.85 -10.48
C THR A 201 -1.55 2.79 -10.09
N VAL A 202 -1.86 4.04 -9.72
CA VAL A 202 -0.86 5.03 -9.27
C VAL A 202 -0.11 4.53 -8.03
N ARG A 203 -0.82 3.83 -7.11
CA ARG A 203 -0.21 3.17 -5.96
C ARG A 203 0.82 2.12 -6.42
N GLY A 204 0.48 1.31 -7.42
CA GLY A 204 1.39 0.33 -8.02
C GLY A 204 2.67 0.99 -8.53
N LYS A 205 2.54 2.06 -9.33
CA LYS A 205 3.69 2.81 -9.84
C LYS A 205 4.60 3.36 -8.72
N LEU A 206 4.01 3.91 -7.65
CA LEU A 206 4.78 4.39 -6.49
C LEU A 206 5.44 3.26 -5.68
N LEU A 207 4.82 2.08 -5.62
CA LEU A 207 5.44 0.90 -5.02
C LEU A 207 6.65 0.43 -5.84
N ASP A 208 6.60 0.53 -7.17
CA ASP A 208 7.75 0.21 -8.03
C ASP A 208 8.92 1.17 -7.77
N LEU A 209 8.65 2.47 -7.61
CA LEU A 209 9.68 3.45 -7.19
C LEU A 209 10.22 3.14 -5.79
N GLN A 210 9.37 2.73 -4.86
CA GLN A 210 9.79 2.33 -3.52
C GLN A 210 10.68 1.09 -3.56
N ALA A 211 10.34 0.10 -4.39
CA ALA A 211 11.13 -1.12 -4.57
C ALA A 211 12.52 -0.79 -5.16
N ARG A 212 12.57 0.06 -6.20
CA ARG A 212 13.84 0.57 -6.75
C ARG A 212 14.70 1.25 -5.70
N LEU A 213 14.11 2.17 -4.93
CA LEU A 213 14.82 2.85 -3.85
C LEU A 213 15.34 1.86 -2.78
N GLY A 214 14.58 0.81 -2.49
CA GLY A 214 14.99 -0.27 -1.58
C GLY A 214 16.21 -1.04 -2.08
N VAL A 215 16.28 -1.31 -3.39
CA VAL A 215 17.49 -1.89 -4.03
C VAL A 215 18.67 -0.94 -3.90
N THR A 216 18.49 0.34 -4.22
CA THR A 216 19.54 1.37 -4.11
C THR A 216 20.06 1.51 -2.67
N GLN A 217 19.15 1.49 -1.69
CA GLN A 217 19.48 1.45 -0.26
C GLN A 217 20.35 0.25 0.10
N GLN A 218 19.97 -0.94 -0.37
CA GLN A 218 20.71 -2.15 -0.06
C GLN A 218 22.12 -2.13 -0.67
N THR A 219 22.26 -1.63 -1.90
CA THR A 219 23.57 -1.43 -2.52
C THR A 219 24.42 -0.47 -1.71
N LEU A 220 23.85 0.65 -1.27
CA LEU A 220 24.57 1.67 -0.51
C LEU A 220 25.01 1.16 0.89
N GLU A 221 24.21 0.32 1.53
CA GLU A 221 24.60 -0.36 2.77
C GLU A 221 25.74 -1.36 2.57
N ASN A 222 25.78 -2.06 1.43
CA ASN A 222 26.92 -2.92 1.09
C ASN A 222 28.18 -2.08 0.85
N THR A 223 28.07 -0.99 0.09
CA THR A 223 29.15 -0.02 -0.14
C THR A 223 29.69 0.55 1.17
N LYS A 224 28.80 0.88 2.12
CA LYS A 224 29.18 1.33 3.46
C LYS A 224 30.02 0.31 4.22
N LYS A 225 29.61 -0.95 4.24
CA LYS A 225 30.37 -2.02 4.92
C LYS A 225 31.78 -2.13 4.35
N THR A 226 31.94 -2.05 3.04
CA THR A 226 33.24 -2.09 2.38
C THR A 226 34.13 -0.92 2.80
N VAL A 227 33.58 0.30 2.86
CA VAL A 227 34.32 1.49 3.31
C VAL A 227 34.75 1.35 4.77
N GLU A 228 33.85 0.87 5.64
CA GLU A 228 34.16 0.59 7.05
C GLU A 228 35.28 -0.45 7.20
N GLU A 229 35.28 -1.49 6.38
CA GLU A 229 36.35 -2.50 6.36
C GLU A 229 37.69 -1.91 5.89
N CYS A 230 37.69 -1.13 4.80
CA CYS A 230 38.89 -0.45 4.30
C CYS A 230 39.49 0.46 5.37
N ARG A 231 38.64 1.22 6.07
CA ARG A 231 39.06 2.06 7.18
C ARG A 231 39.64 1.26 8.35
N ALA A 232 39.00 0.16 8.72
CA ALA A 232 39.51 -0.72 9.78
C ALA A 232 40.89 -1.27 9.44
N ARG A 233 41.11 -1.67 8.18
CA ARG A 233 42.41 -2.16 7.68
C ARG A 233 43.49 -1.08 7.70
N LEU A 234 43.17 0.13 7.25
CA LEU A 234 44.10 1.27 7.32
C LEU A 234 44.60 1.55 8.73
N VAL A 235 43.72 1.44 9.74
CA VAL A 235 44.08 1.70 11.14
C VAL A 235 44.82 0.51 11.76
N ALA A 236 44.37 -0.72 11.50
CA ALA A 236 44.93 -1.93 12.11
C ALA A 236 46.24 -2.40 11.46
N GLY A 237 46.43 -2.18 10.17
CA GLY A 237 47.60 -2.65 9.40
C GLY A 237 48.94 -2.22 10.01
N PRO A 238 49.17 -0.92 10.26
CA PRO A 238 50.40 -0.45 10.90
C PRO A 238 50.63 -1.04 12.30
N LEU A 239 49.57 -1.22 13.09
CA LEU A 239 49.65 -1.80 14.43
C LEU A 239 50.04 -3.28 14.39
N LEU A 240 49.46 -4.03 13.45
CA LEU A 240 49.79 -5.44 13.23
C LEU A 240 51.24 -5.60 12.77
N LYS A 241 51.72 -4.76 11.83
CA LYS A 241 53.13 -4.77 11.42
C LYS A 241 54.06 -4.50 12.59
N GLN A 242 53.81 -3.46 13.39
CA GLN A 242 54.62 -3.16 14.58
C GLN A 242 54.59 -4.29 15.60
N ALA A 243 53.44 -4.94 15.80
CA ALA A 243 53.35 -6.09 16.70
C ALA A 243 54.14 -7.29 16.17
N MET A 244 54.06 -7.59 14.87
CA MET A 244 54.81 -8.67 14.23
C MET A 244 56.32 -8.43 14.30
N GLU A 245 56.78 -7.20 14.05
CA GLU A 245 58.20 -6.82 14.19
C GLU A 245 58.69 -7.00 15.63
N ARG A 246 57.87 -6.66 16.63
CA ARG A 246 58.20 -6.87 18.05
C ARG A 246 58.24 -8.35 18.43
N VAL A 247 57.33 -9.17 17.90
CA VAL A 247 57.36 -10.63 18.15
C VAL A 247 58.57 -11.27 17.48
N ALA A 248 58.90 -10.87 16.26
CA ALA A 248 60.06 -11.39 15.52
C ALA A 248 61.40 -11.05 16.17
N THR A 249 61.45 -10.02 17.03
CA THR A 249 62.65 -9.60 17.75
C THR A 249 62.78 -10.19 19.17
N VAL A 250 61.83 -11.04 19.60
CA VAL A 250 61.95 -11.83 20.84
C VAL A 250 62.70 -13.14 20.54
N PRO A 251 63.93 -13.35 21.05
CA PRO A 251 64.72 -14.55 20.82
C PRO A 251 64.20 -15.81 21.54
#